data_AF-A0A0C1HG13-F1
#
_entry.id   AF-A0A0C1HG13-F1
#
_cell.length_a   1.000
_cell.length_b   1.000
_cell.length_c   1.000
_cell.angle_alpha   90.00
_cell.angle_beta   90.00
_cell.angle_gamma   90.00
#
_symmetry.space_group_name_H-M   'P 1'
#
loop_
_entity.id
_entity.type
_entity.pdbx_description
1 polymer ?
#
loop_
_entity_poly.entity_id
_entity_poly.type
_entity_poly.pdbx_seq_one_letter_code
_entity_poly.pdbx_strand_id
1 'polypeptide(L)'
;MMPPNSNSTNQITFRTTVSENIEDAVSGELMTRAVTLFPCGHTFNEDTVIQCLARNKLCPLDRTPIERHAPNYTVRHLAETAESHPLEEFKHEPSEEAVGHFLRGKKLVEKG
;
A
#
# COMPACT_ATOMS: atom_id res chain seq x y z
N MET A 1 19.37 -29.94 5.65
CA MET A 1 18.25 -28.97 5.81
C MET A 1 18.83 -27.58 5.65
N MET A 2 18.39 -26.82 4.65
CA MET A 2 18.74 -25.39 4.48
C MET A 2 17.73 -24.53 5.26
N PRO A 3 18.13 -23.41 5.88
CA PRO A 3 17.17 -22.51 6.53
C PRO A 3 16.34 -21.78 5.46
N PRO A 4 15.07 -21.48 5.73
CA PRO A 4 14.24 -20.73 4.80
C PRO A 4 14.72 -19.29 4.72
N ASN A 5 14.89 -18.78 3.49
CA ASN A 5 15.15 -17.38 3.20
C ASN A 5 14.01 -16.49 3.74
N SER A 6 14.19 -15.87 4.91
CA SER A 6 13.14 -15.10 5.60
C SER A 6 12.94 -13.66 5.10
N ASN A 7 13.55 -13.27 3.97
CA ASN A 7 13.48 -11.88 3.51
C ASN A 7 12.26 -11.58 2.60
N SER A 8 11.56 -12.61 2.13
CA SER A 8 10.44 -12.47 1.19
C SER A 8 9.12 -12.11 1.87
N THR A 9 8.86 -12.59 3.09
CA THR A 9 7.56 -12.40 3.75
C THR A 9 7.33 -10.96 4.20
N ASN A 10 8.38 -10.24 4.66
CA ASN A 10 8.24 -8.88 5.21
C ASN A 10 7.98 -7.80 4.15
N GLN A 11 8.50 -7.97 2.92
CA GLN A 11 8.25 -7.02 1.83
C GLN A 11 6.82 -7.13 1.29
N ILE A 12 6.26 -8.34 1.28
CA ILE A 12 4.88 -8.59 0.87
C ILE A 12 3.92 -7.94 1.88
N THR A 13 4.14 -8.13 3.19
CA THR A 13 3.31 -7.48 4.22
C THR A 13 3.42 -5.97 4.20
N PHE A 14 4.62 -5.39 4.00
CA PHE A 14 4.75 -3.93 3.93
C PHE A 14 4.00 -3.33 2.73
N ARG A 15 4.05 -3.96 1.56
CA ARG A 15 3.37 -3.44 0.36
C ARG A 15 1.86 -3.59 0.43
N THR A 16 1.36 -4.74 0.89
CA THR A 16 -0.08 -4.95 1.09
C THR A 16 -0.64 -3.99 2.12
N THR A 17 0.05 -3.83 3.26
CA THR A 17 -0.39 -2.88 4.29
C THR A 17 -0.34 -1.43 3.79
N VAL A 18 0.67 -1.03 3.02
CA VAL A 18 0.70 0.34 2.47
C VAL A 18 -0.43 0.57 1.46
N SER A 19 -0.73 -0.40 0.57
CA SER A 19 -1.83 -0.31 -0.40
C SER A 19 -3.19 -0.17 0.29
N GLU A 20 -3.48 -1.04 1.27
CA GLU A 20 -4.73 -1.02 2.03
C GLU A 20 -4.96 0.31 2.77
N ASN A 21 -3.88 1.01 3.15
CA ASN A 21 -3.97 2.29 3.86
C ASN A 21 -4.11 3.51 2.92
N ILE A 22 -3.93 3.34 1.60
CA ILE A 22 -4.06 4.41 0.61
C ILE A 22 -5.22 4.19 -0.37
N GLU A 23 -6.01 3.13 -0.19
CA GLU A 23 -7.24 2.85 -0.92
C GLU A 23 -8.46 3.38 -0.15
N ASP A 24 -9.42 3.94 -0.90
CA ASP A 24 -10.69 4.38 -0.33
C ASP A 24 -11.54 3.16 0.05
N ALA A 25 -11.90 3.05 1.33
CA ALA A 25 -12.67 1.92 1.85
C ALA A 25 -14.10 1.78 1.26
N VAL A 26 -14.61 2.79 0.56
CA VAL A 26 -15.92 2.81 -0.08
C VAL A 26 -15.81 2.52 -1.58
N SER A 27 -14.93 3.22 -2.30
CA SER A 27 -14.79 3.04 -3.76
C SER A 27 -13.80 1.94 -4.16
N GLY A 28 -12.86 1.58 -3.29
CA GLY A 28 -11.74 0.68 -3.58
C GLY A 28 -10.67 1.30 -4.48
N GLU A 29 -10.76 2.58 -4.79
CA GLU A 29 -9.80 3.29 -5.63
C GLU A 29 -8.69 3.93 -4.77
N LEU A 30 -7.50 4.11 -5.35
CA LEU A 30 -6.42 4.85 -4.71
C LEU A 30 -6.88 6.28 -4.35
N MET A 31 -6.47 6.75 -3.17
CA MET A 31 -6.87 8.04 -2.62
C MET A 31 -6.08 9.23 -3.21
N THR A 32 -6.01 9.35 -4.54
CA THR A 32 -5.30 10.44 -5.24
C THR A 32 -5.94 11.80 -4.97
N ARG A 33 -7.22 11.83 -4.60
CA ARG A 33 -7.96 13.02 -4.14
C ARG A 33 -8.38 12.90 -2.68
N ALA A 34 -7.48 12.41 -1.81
CA ALA A 34 -7.76 12.21 -0.39
C ALA A 34 -8.28 13.46 0.34
N VAL A 35 -9.32 13.27 1.16
CA VAL A 35 -9.95 14.24 2.05
C VAL A 35 -10.23 13.58 3.39
N THR A 36 -9.79 14.22 4.48
CA THR A 36 -10.03 13.77 5.85
C THR A 36 -11.28 14.43 6.43
N LEU A 37 -12.13 13.61 7.04
CA LEU A 37 -13.34 14.01 7.76
C LEU A 37 -13.02 14.32 9.22
N PHE A 38 -13.70 15.29 9.81
CA PHE A 38 -13.60 15.60 11.23
C PHE A 38 -15.00 15.60 11.88
N PRO A 39 -15.10 15.16 13.15
CA PRO A 39 -13.99 14.89 14.08
C PRO A 39 -13.36 13.50 13.98
N CYS A 40 -13.94 12.57 13.21
CA CYS A 40 -13.53 11.16 13.23
C CYS A 40 -12.13 10.87 12.69
N GLY A 41 -11.57 11.70 11.80
CA GLY A 41 -10.23 11.54 11.25
C GLY A 41 -10.12 10.55 10.09
N HIS A 42 -11.22 9.93 9.65
CA HIS A 42 -11.20 9.01 8.51
C HIS A 42 -10.95 9.77 7.19
N THR A 43 -10.16 9.16 6.30
CA THR A 43 -9.80 9.71 4.99
C THR A 43 -10.45 8.90 3.89
N PHE A 44 -10.99 9.59 2.88
CA PHE A 44 -11.61 9.01 1.69
C PHE A 44 -11.26 9.85 0.45
N ASN A 45 -11.59 9.38 -0.74
CA ASN A 45 -11.58 10.21 -1.93
C ASN A 45 -12.64 11.31 -1.85
N GLU A 46 -12.33 12.45 -2.45
CA GLU A 46 -13.20 13.63 -2.46
C GLU A 46 -14.60 13.33 -2.99
N ASP A 47 -14.72 12.50 -4.03
CA ASP A 47 -16.01 12.13 -4.61
C ASP A 47 -16.86 11.29 -3.64
N THR A 48 -16.24 10.37 -2.89
CA THR A 48 -16.88 9.64 -1.78
C THR A 48 -17.39 10.61 -0.71
N VAL A 49 -16.57 11.57 -0.31
CA VAL A 49 -16.95 12.59 0.69
C VAL A 49 -18.13 13.44 0.19
N ILE A 50 -18.12 13.87 -1.07
CA ILE A 50 -19.23 14.63 -1.67
C ILE A 50 -20.54 13.83 -1.62
N GLN A 51 -20.50 12.53 -1.94
CA GLN A 51 -21.67 11.66 -1.85
C GLN A 51 -22.18 11.53 -0.41
N CYS A 52 -21.29 11.36 0.57
CA CYS A 52 -21.66 11.31 1.99
C CYS A 52 -22.34 12.60 2.44
N LEU A 53 -21.80 13.76 2.05
CA LEU A 53 -22.34 15.08 2.38
C LEU A 53 -23.72 15.33 1.77
N ALA A 54 -23.95 14.83 0.55
CA ALA A 54 -25.24 14.95 -0.13
C ALA A 54 -26.31 14.04 0.47
N ARG A 55 -25.93 12.88 1.04
CA ARG A 55 -26.87 11.87 1.53
C ARG A 55 -27.33 12.13 2.96
N ASN A 56 -26.42 11.98 3.94
CA ASN A 56 -26.76 12.04 5.36
C ASN A 56 -25.71 12.78 6.21
N LYS A 57 -24.62 13.25 5.58
CA LYS A 57 -23.49 13.93 6.25
C LYS A 57 -22.88 13.10 7.38
N LEU A 58 -22.86 11.78 7.24
CA LEU A 58 -22.21 10.86 8.18
C LEU A 58 -21.00 10.22 7.51
N CYS A 59 -19.96 9.98 8.30
CA CYS A 59 -18.83 9.17 7.87
C CYS A 59 -19.28 7.72 7.57
N PRO A 60 -18.83 7.11 6.46
CA PRO A 60 -19.29 5.79 6.06
C PRO A 60 -18.80 4.65 6.96
N LEU A 61 -17.69 4.85 7.69
CA LEU A 61 -17.09 3.82 8.54
C LEU A 61 -17.68 3.77 9.96
N ASP A 62 -17.73 4.92 10.63
CA ASP A 62 -18.12 5.00 12.05
C ASP A 62 -19.46 5.72 12.27
N ARG A 63 -20.07 6.24 11.20
CA ARG A 63 -21.34 7.00 11.23
C ARG A 63 -21.26 8.29 12.05
N THR A 64 -20.06 8.78 12.36
CA THR A 64 -19.88 10.07 13.03
C THR A 64 -20.33 11.22 12.11
N PRO A 65 -21.06 12.24 12.61
CA PRO A 65 -21.42 13.42 11.83
C PRO A 65 -20.19 14.16 11.28
N ILE A 66 -20.26 14.56 10.01
CA ILE A 66 -19.20 15.31 9.34
C ILE A 66 -19.42 16.80 9.62
N GLU A 67 -18.57 17.38 10.47
CA GLU A 67 -18.62 18.81 10.78
C GLU A 67 -17.79 19.63 9.79
N ARG A 68 -16.62 19.10 9.43
CA ARG A 68 -15.69 19.71 8.48
C ARG A 68 -14.91 18.63 7.75
N HIS A 69 -14.38 18.98 6.59
CA HIS A 69 -13.49 18.12 5.81
C HIS A 69 -12.33 18.95 5.25
N ALA A 70 -11.15 18.35 5.13
CA ALA A 70 -9.97 19.02 4.60
C ALA A 70 -9.14 18.09 3.72
N PRO A 71 -8.46 18.60 2.68
CA PRO A 71 -7.52 17.80 1.89
C PRO A 71 -6.44 17.13 2.75
N ASN A 72 -6.12 15.87 2.44
CA ASN A 72 -5.00 15.16 3.04
C ASN A 72 -3.86 14.98 2.03
N TYR A 73 -2.98 15.99 1.93
CA TYR A 73 -1.91 16.01 0.94
C TYR A 73 -0.89 14.88 1.10
N THR A 74 -0.68 14.38 2.32
CA THR A 74 0.21 13.24 2.57
C THR A 74 -0.33 11.98 1.90
N VAL A 75 -1.60 11.67 2.10
CA VAL A 75 -2.24 10.50 1.47
C VAL A 75 -2.32 10.65 -0.04
N ARG A 76 -2.63 11.86 -0.54
CA ARG A 76 -2.62 12.14 -2.00
C ARG A 76 -1.27 11.81 -2.62
N HIS A 77 -0.19 12.32 -2.02
CA HIS A 77 1.16 12.10 -2.56
C HIS A 77 1.57 10.62 -2.52
N LEU A 78 1.17 9.89 -1.47
CA LEU A 78 1.40 8.44 -1.39
C LEU A 78 0.64 7.69 -2.48
N ALA A 79 -0.64 8.02 -2.68
CA ALA A 79 -1.48 7.42 -3.71
C ALA A 79 -0.96 7.72 -5.13
N GLU A 80 -0.58 8.97 -5.42
CA GLU A 80 0.03 9.38 -6.70
C GLU A 80 1.35 8.64 -6.97
N THR A 81 2.17 8.46 -5.93
CA THR A 81 3.44 7.73 -6.04
C THR A 81 3.18 6.25 -6.37
N ALA A 82 2.18 5.65 -5.72
CA ALA A 82 1.77 4.26 -5.96
C ALA A 82 1.11 4.06 -7.34
N GLU A 83 0.42 5.06 -7.86
CA GLU A 83 -0.19 5.04 -9.19
C GLU A 83 0.86 5.18 -10.31
N SER A 84 1.79 6.13 -10.16
CA SER A 84 2.85 6.41 -11.15
C SER A 84 3.93 5.35 -11.22
N HIS A 85 4.20 4.72 -10.09
CA HIS A 85 5.03 3.53 -10.00
C HIS A 85 4.14 2.43 -9.44
N PRO A 86 3.31 1.79 -10.30
CA PRO A 86 2.60 0.59 -9.89
C PRO A 86 3.62 -0.27 -9.17
N LEU A 87 3.29 -0.74 -7.98
CA LEU A 87 4.16 -1.61 -7.20
C LEU A 87 4.31 -2.93 -7.96
N GLU A 88 5.04 -2.91 -9.06
CA GLU A 88 5.35 -4.08 -9.85
C GLU A 88 5.96 -5.06 -8.85
N GLU A 89 5.38 -6.26 -8.83
CA GLU A 89 6.04 -7.42 -8.30
C GLU A 89 7.36 -7.51 -9.03
N PHE A 90 8.40 -6.89 -8.48
CA PHE A 90 9.77 -7.14 -8.89
C PHE A 90 10.06 -8.59 -8.53
N LYS A 91 9.60 -9.50 -9.40
CA LYS A 91 10.22 -10.79 -9.60
C LYS A 91 11.59 -10.47 -10.20
N HIS A 92 12.51 -10.01 -9.36
CA HIS A 92 13.90 -9.91 -9.75
C HIS A 92 14.34 -11.35 -9.97
N GLU A 93 14.37 -11.76 -11.24
CA GLU A 93 15.25 -12.84 -11.68
C GLU A 93 16.63 -12.53 -11.07
N PRO A 94 17.23 -13.45 -10.31
CA PRO A 94 18.51 -13.19 -9.68
C PRO A 94 19.52 -12.78 -10.75
N SER A 95 20.32 -11.73 -10.48
CA SER A 95 21.34 -11.31 -11.45
C SER A 95 22.30 -12.47 -11.77
N GLU A 96 22.86 -12.50 -12.98
CA GLU A 96 23.81 -13.54 -13.39
C GLU A 96 24.98 -13.67 -12.40
N GLU A 97 25.40 -12.55 -11.81
CA GLU A 97 26.41 -12.51 -10.76
C GLU A 97 25.95 -13.22 -9.48
N ALA A 98 24.74 -12.96 -9.01
CA ALA A 98 24.15 -13.61 -7.84
C ALA A 98 24.00 -15.13 -8.06
N VAL A 99 23.55 -15.55 -9.24
CA VAL A 99 23.49 -16.96 -9.65
C VAL A 99 24.89 -17.57 -9.64
N GLY A 100 25.88 -16.87 -10.19
CA GLY A 100 27.27 -17.30 -10.22
C GLY A 100 27.87 -17.51 -8.83
N HIS A 101 27.63 -16.59 -7.89
CA HIS A 101 28.09 -16.74 -6.49
C HIS A 101 27.45 -17.95 -5.80
N PHE A 102 26.15 -18.14 -5.98
CA PHE A 102 25.44 -19.28 -5.39
C PHE A 102 25.99 -20.62 -5.89
N LEU A 103 26.18 -20.77 -7.20
CA LEU A 103 26.70 -22.00 -7.81
C LEU A 103 28.15 -22.29 -7.38
N ARG A 104 28.98 -21.24 -7.22
CA ARG A 104 30.34 -21.39 -6.67
C ARG A 104 30.32 -21.91 -5.24
N GLY A 105 29.47 -21.34 -4.38
CA GLY A 105 29.30 -21.80 -3.01
C GLY A 105 28.86 -23.26 -2.93
N LYS A 106 27.84 -23.64 -3.73
CA LYS A 106 27.33 -25.01 -3.78
C LYS A 106 28.43 -26.04 -4.14
N LYS A 107 29.24 -25.75 -5.17
CA LYS A 107 30.36 -26.62 -5.58
C LYS A 107 31.44 -26.82 -4.51
N LEU A 108 31.63 -25.83 -3.63
CA LEU A 108 32.62 -25.94 -2.55
C LEU A 108 32.10 -26.83 -1.41
N VAL A 109 30.80 -26.77 -1.11
CA VAL A 109 30.17 -27.64 -0.11
C VAL A 109 30.12 -29.09 -0.59
N GLU A 110 29.86 -29.34 -1.87
CA GLU A 110 29.80 -30.69 -2.44
C GLU A 110 31.18 -31.37 -2.58
N LYS A 111 32.27 -30.61 -2.45
CA LYS A 111 33.65 -31.11 -2.48
C LYS A 111 34.25 -31.33 -1.08
N GLY A 112 33.48 -31.06 -0.02
CA GLY A 112 33.84 -31.32 1.38
C GLY A 112 33.30 -32.66 1.85
#